data_AF-A0A4Q4CHV2-F1
#
_entry.id   AF-A0A4Q4CHV2-F1
#
_cell.length_a   1.000
_cell.length_b   1.000
_cell.length_c   1.000
_cell.angle_alpha   90.00
_cell.angle_beta   90.00
_cell.angle_gamma   90.00
#
_symmetry.space_group_name_H-M   'P 1'
#
loop_
_entity.id
_entity.type
_entity.pdbx_description
1 polymer ?
#
loop_
_entity_poly.entity_id
_entity_poly.type
_entity_poly.pdbx_seq_one_letter_code
_entity_poly.pdbx_strand_id
1 'polypeptide(L)'
;MLAMIGFLNEENAPYRSGAREFRWSLFQDQLFRLTFVPSGPFEARQAGPAPDYGRASAWLSRPGLPDDPSRWTPPGETAPTTPANVATFYVPPTTFYAKTSWNGPIDHADSRRWLRVFASSEASAFNRVGAIWAPRYRSAGLGTFLSPGRNADQALDLAYGDVLRA
;
A
#
# COMPACT_ATOMS: atom_id res chain seq x y z
N MET A 1 -7.04 1.94 -8.28
CA MET A 1 -6.27 2.45 -9.44
C MET A 1 -7.05 2.41 -10.74
N LEU A 2 -7.74 1.32 -11.12
CA LEU A 2 -8.59 1.32 -12.32
C LEU A 2 -9.77 2.30 -12.25
N ALA A 3 -10.39 2.49 -11.08
CA ALA A 3 -11.38 3.56 -10.87
C ALA A 3 -10.75 4.98 -10.95
N MET A 4 -9.48 5.11 -10.55
CA MET A 4 -8.73 6.38 -10.61
C MET A 4 -8.26 6.68 -12.04
N ILE A 5 -7.86 5.66 -12.81
CA ILE A 5 -7.47 5.76 -14.22
C ILE A 5 -8.70 5.93 -15.12
N GLY A 6 -9.82 5.28 -14.82
CA GLY A 6 -11.10 5.49 -15.50
C GLY A 6 -11.62 6.91 -15.30
N PHE A 7 -11.55 7.42 -14.07
CA PHE A 7 -11.88 8.81 -13.74
C PHE A 7 -10.97 9.82 -14.45
N LEU A 8 -9.68 9.52 -14.64
CA LEU A 8 -8.73 10.38 -15.36
C LEU A 8 -8.83 10.28 -16.89
N ASN A 9 -9.37 9.19 -17.44
CA ASN A 9 -9.45 8.97 -18.89
C ASN A 9 -10.76 9.47 -19.51
N GLU A 10 -11.88 9.51 -18.79
CA GLU A 10 -13.15 9.98 -19.35
C GLU A 10 -13.28 11.52 -19.41
N GLU A 11 -12.49 12.28 -18.65
CA GLU A 11 -12.57 13.76 -18.62
C GLU A 11 -11.64 14.49 -19.62
N ASN A 12 -10.85 13.79 -20.42
CA ASN A 12 -9.72 14.43 -21.13
C ASN A 12 -9.98 14.86 -22.60
N ALA A 13 -11.13 15.51 -22.86
CA ALA A 13 -11.32 16.49 -23.95
C ALA A 13 -12.71 17.18 -23.83
N PRO A 14 -12.88 18.53 -23.88
CA PRO A 14 -11.93 19.62 -24.13
C PRO A 14 -11.92 20.72 -23.02
N TYR A 15 -10.73 21.05 -22.50
CA TYR A 15 -10.51 22.16 -21.56
C TYR A 15 -10.45 23.51 -22.29
N ARG A 16 -11.60 24.16 -22.47
CA ARG A 16 -11.73 25.60 -22.79
C ARG A 16 -12.99 26.17 -22.15
N SER A 17 -12.94 26.55 -20.86
CA SER A 17 -13.68 27.70 -20.29
C SER A 17 -13.55 27.77 -18.76
N GLY A 18 -12.89 28.83 -18.27
CA GLY A 18 -12.46 29.00 -16.88
C GLY A 18 -13.53 29.26 -15.80
N ALA A 19 -14.82 29.04 -16.06
CA ALA A 19 -15.88 29.22 -15.05
C ALA A 19 -16.25 27.92 -14.32
N ARG A 20 -15.94 26.74 -14.89
CA ARG A 20 -16.18 25.44 -14.27
C ARG A 20 -15.07 24.97 -13.32
N GLU A 21 -13.86 25.49 -13.49
CA GLU A 21 -12.68 25.09 -12.70
C GLU A 21 -12.74 25.54 -11.22
N PHE A 22 -13.43 26.64 -10.94
CA PHE A 22 -13.51 27.20 -9.59
C PHE A 22 -14.36 26.35 -8.63
N ARG A 23 -15.35 25.62 -9.13
CA ARG A 23 -16.21 24.77 -8.29
C ARG A 23 -15.59 23.40 -8.01
N TRP A 24 -14.85 22.82 -8.96
CA TRP A 24 -14.21 21.51 -8.77
C TRP A 24 -13.09 21.55 -7.71
N SER A 25 -12.26 22.59 -7.71
CA SER A 25 -11.20 22.75 -6.70
C SER A 25 -11.73 22.91 -5.27
N LEU A 26 -12.94 23.47 -5.11
CA LEU A 26 -13.57 23.69 -3.81
C LEU A 26 -14.16 22.40 -3.19
N PHE A 27 -14.59 21.42 -3.99
CA PHE A 27 -15.23 20.20 -3.50
C PHE A 27 -14.33 18.96 -3.54
N GLN A 28 -13.13 19.06 -4.12
CA GLN A 28 -12.20 17.94 -4.26
C GLN A 28 -11.90 17.27 -2.91
N ASP A 29 -11.43 18.01 -1.89
CA ASP A 29 -11.09 17.44 -0.57
C ASP A 29 -12.29 16.74 0.08
N GLN A 30 -13.49 17.32 -0.02
CA GLN A 30 -14.71 16.73 0.53
C GLN A 30 -15.08 15.41 -0.17
N LEU A 31 -14.95 15.35 -1.50
CA LEU A 31 -15.21 14.14 -2.27
C LEU A 31 -14.14 13.05 -2.00
N PHE A 32 -12.88 13.42 -1.83
CA PHE A 32 -11.82 12.49 -1.44
C PHE A 32 -12.09 11.90 -0.04
N ARG A 33 -12.44 12.75 0.93
CA ARG A 33 -12.80 12.28 2.27
C ARG A 33 -14.03 11.38 2.25
N LEU A 34 -15.08 11.76 1.53
CA LEU A 34 -16.31 10.94 1.39
C LEU A 34 -16.04 9.56 0.76
N THR A 35 -15.06 9.49 -0.14
CA THR A 35 -14.70 8.27 -0.86
C THR A 35 -13.83 7.34 -0.03
N PHE A 36 -12.88 7.89 0.75
CA PHE A 36 -11.80 7.12 1.35
C PHE A 36 -11.80 7.07 2.87
N VAL A 37 -12.48 7.99 3.56
CA VAL A 37 -12.56 8.00 5.04
C VAL A 37 -13.67 7.04 5.48
N PRO A 38 -13.37 6.04 6.32
CA PRO A 38 -14.40 5.18 6.90
C PRO A 38 -15.37 5.97 7.78
N SER A 39 -16.65 5.64 7.72
CA SER A 39 -17.70 6.32 8.51
C SER A 39 -17.83 5.81 9.95
N GLY A 40 -17.36 4.59 10.23
CA GLY A 40 -17.41 3.96 11.56
C GLY A 40 -16.18 4.25 12.43
N PRO A 41 -16.23 3.89 13.73
CA PRO A 41 -15.06 3.98 14.60
C PRO A 41 -13.95 3.00 14.18
N PHE A 42 -12.73 3.22 14.68
CA PHE A 42 -11.65 2.25 14.53
C PHE A 42 -11.99 0.93 15.23
N GLU A 43 -11.79 -0.18 14.52
CA GLU A 43 -11.96 -1.53 15.04
C GLU A 43 -10.87 -2.47 14.50
N ALA A 44 -9.87 -2.79 15.32
CA ALA A 44 -8.74 -3.64 14.92
C ALA A 44 -9.16 -5.01 14.36
N ARG A 45 -10.28 -5.57 14.85
CA ARG A 45 -10.82 -6.87 14.41
C ARG A 45 -11.23 -6.88 12.94
N GLN A 46 -11.63 -5.74 12.37
CA GLN A 46 -12.02 -5.66 10.95
C GLN A 46 -10.84 -5.88 10.00
N ALA A 47 -9.62 -5.58 10.44
CA ALA A 47 -8.40 -5.84 9.68
C ALA A 47 -7.92 -7.30 9.81
N GLY A 48 -8.65 -8.14 10.55
CA GLY A 48 -8.32 -9.54 10.75
C GLY A 48 -7.22 -9.80 11.77
N PRO A 49 -6.78 -11.06 11.90
CA PRO A 49 -5.77 -11.46 12.87
C PRO A 49 -4.42 -10.83 12.57
N ALA A 50 -3.60 -10.70 13.60
CA ALA A 50 -2.22 -10.26 13.47
C ALA A 50 -1.42 -11.23 12.59
N PRO A 51 -0.54 -10.74 11.69
CA PRO A 51 0.34 -11.62 10.92
C PRO A 51 1.31 -12.40 11.80
N ASP A 52 1.53 -13.66 11.44
CA ASP A 52 2.56 -14.54 12.01
C ASP A 52 3.82 -14.48 11.13
N TYR A 53 4.80 -13.66 11.53
CA TYR A 53 6.04 -13.45 10.78
C TYR A 53 6.99 -14.65 10.78
N GLY A 54 6.70 -15.70 11.56
CA GLY A 54 7.37 -16.99 11.41
C GLY A 54 6.99 -17.73 10.12
N ARG A 55 5.86 -17.36 9.48
CA ARG A 55 5.36 -18.02 8.26
C ARG A 55 5.67 -17.19 7.03
N ALA A 56 6.12 -17.86 5.96
CA ALA A 56 6.39 -17.21 4.66
C ALA A 56 5.16 -16.43 4.11
N SER A 57 3.94 -16.84 4.44
CA SER A 57 2.71 -16.17 4.02
C SER A 57 2.52 -14.75 4.58
N ALA A 58 3.19 -14.40 5.69
CA ALA A 58 3.16 -13.07 6.27
C ALA A 58 4.14 -12.09 5.58
N TRP A 59 4.90 -12.56 4.59
CA TRP A 59 5.89 -11.76 3.88
C TRP A 59 5.43 -11.46 2.45
N LEU A 60 5.67 -10.24 2.02
CA LEU A 60 5.56 -9.81 0.62
C LEU A 60 6.84 -10.21 -0.13
N SER A 61 7.99 -10.06 0.52
CA SER A 61 9.31 -10.47 0.04
C SER A 61 10.12 -11.00 1.22
N ARG A 62 10.88 -12.07 0.97
CA ARG A 62 11.88 -12.61 1.89
C ARG A 62 12.82 -13.56 1.15
N PRO A 63 14.06 -13.77 1.63
CA PRO A 63 14.92 -14.82 1.09
C PRO A 63 14.23 -16.19 1.07
N GLY A 64 14.34 -16.87 -0.08
CA GLY A 64 13.73 -18.18 -0.30
C GLY A 64 12.25 -18.17 -0.73
N LEU A 65 11.63 -17.00 -0.91
CA LEU A 65 10.27 -16.91 -1.45
C LEU A 65 10.29 -17.16 -2.98
N PRO A 66 9.57 -18.17 -3.51
CA PRO A 66 9.65 -18.54 -4.93
C PRO A 66 9.20 -17.45 -5.90
N ASP A 67 8.11 -16.74 -5.57
CA ASP A 67 7.50 -15.68 -6.39
C ASP A 67 7.66 -14.31 -5.73
N ASP A 68 8.92 -13.98 -5.42
CA ASP A 68 9.29 -12.75 -4.73
C ASP A 68 9.28 -11.53 -5.69
N PRO A 69 8.37 -10.55 -5.51
CA PRO A 69 8.30 -9.38 -6.37
C PRO A 69 9.56 -8.50 -6.31
N SER A 70 10.34 -8.52 -5.23
CA SER A 70 11.57 -7.72 -5.12
C SER A 70 12.72 -8.25 -6.00
N ARG A 71 12.58 -9.47 -6.54
CA ARG A 71 13.58 -10.06 -7.44
C ARG A 71 13.42 -9.65 -8.90
N TRP A 72 12.45 -8.79 -9.21
CA TRP A 72 12.28 -8.26 -10.56
C TRP A 72 13.57 -7.57 -11.03
N THR A 73 13.94 -7.79 -12.29
CA THR A 73 15.02 -7.09 -12.96
C THR A 73 14.56 -6.59 -14.33
N PRO A 74 15.10 -5.46 -14.82
CA PRO A 74 14.89 -5.02 -16.19
C PRO A 74 15.36 -6.06 -17.22
N PRO A 75 14.83 -6.03 -18.47
CA PRO A 75 15.34 -6.87 -19.55
C PRO A 75 16.85 -6.70 -19.75
N GLY A 76 17.56 -7.82 -19.89
CA GLY A 76 19.02 -7.84 -20.03
C GLY A 76 19.80 -7.86 -18.71
N GLU A 77 19.11 -7.68 -17.57
CA GLU A 77 19.72 -7.72 -16.25
C GLU A 77 19.43 -9.03 -15.52
N THR A 78 20.44 -9.56 -14.83
CA THR A 78 20.30 -10.78 -14.03
C THR A 78 20.08 -10.45 -12.56
N ALA A 79 19.18 -11.20 -11.94
CA ALA A 79 18.99 -11.15 -10.50
C ALA A 79 20.25 -11.71 -9.80
N PRO A 80 20.69 -11.10 -8.71
CA PRO A 80 21.86 -11.55 -7.97
C PRO A 80 21.64 -12.98 -7.44
N THR A 81 22.68 -13.80 -7.60
CA THR A 81 22.70 -15.22 -7.22
C THR A 81 23.50 -15.48 -5.94
N THR A 82 24.33 -14.52 -5.53
CA THR A 82 25.16 -14.61 -4.33
C THR A 82 24.35 -14.26 -3.08
N PRO A 83 24.57 -14.95 -1.95
CA PRO A 83 23.96 -14.58 -0.68
C PRO A 83 24.30 -13.13 -0.35
N ALA A 84 23.28 -12.35 -0.02
CA ALA A 84 23.47 -10.97 0.36
C ALA A 84 24.04 -10.90 1.79
N ASN A 85 25.06 -10.06 1.98
CA ASN A 85 25.71 -9.85 3.27
C ASN A 85 25.01 -8.78 4.13
N VAL A 86 23.96 -8.16 3.60
CA VAL A 86 23.17 -7.10 4.24
C VAL A 86 21.70 -7.46 4.13
N ALA A 87 20.91 -7.17 5.16
CA ALA A 87 19.46 -7.26 5.10
C ALA A 87 18.85 -5.87 4.86
N THR A 88 17.96 -5.77 3.88
CA THR A 88 17.19 -4.55 3.59
C THR A 88 15.76 -4.76 4.03
N PHE A 89 15.31 -4.01 5.02
CA PHE A 89 13.92 -4.04 5.47
C PHE A 89 13.13 -2.95 4.73
N TYR A 90 12.25 -3.37 3.83
CA TYR A 90 11.40 -2.48 3.04
C TYR A 90 9.99 -2.48 3.66
N VAL A 91 9.49 -1.30 4.04
CA VAL A 91 8.11 -1.11 4.49
C VAL A 91 7.28 -0.67 3.28
N PRO A 92 6.39 -1.53 2.74
CA PRO A 92 5.59 -1.16 1.58
C PRO A 92 4.70 0.07 1.82
N PRO A 93 4.45 0.90 0.79
CA PRO A 93 3.55 2.04 0.89
C PRO A 93 2.09 1.61 1.11
N THR A 94 1.25 2.57 1.50
CA THR A 94 -0.19 2.33 1.66
C THR A 94 -0.86 2.03 0.32
N THR A 95 -1.40 0.82 0.19
CA THR A 95 -2.15 0.35 -0.99
C THR A 95 -3.61 0.00 -0.69
N PHE A 96 -4.05 0.19 0.56
CA PHE A 96 -5.43 -0.01 0.97
C PHE A 96 -6.24 1.28 0.79
N TYR A 97 -7.05 1.30 -0.26
CA TYR A 97 -7.86 2.47 -0.67
C TYR A 97 -9.36 2.26 -0.48
N ALA A 98 -9.79 1.22 0.25
CA ALA A 98 -11.19 1.05 0.57
C ALA A 98 -11.57 1.85 1.82
N LYS A 99 -12.82 2.30 1.90
CA LYS A 99 -13.39 2.95 3.10
C LYS A 99 -14.16 1.99 4.03
N THR A 100 -14.03 0.68 3.82
CA THR A 100 -14.76 -0.34 4.59
C THR A 100 -14.27 -0.46 6.03
N SER A 101 -13.02 -0.09 6.29
CA SER A 101 -12.36 -0.17 7.59
C SER A 101 -11.17 0.79 7.64
N TRP A 102 -10.69 1.10 8.84
CA TRP A 102 -9.51 1.98 9.02
C TRP A 102 -8.19 1.30 8.64
N ASN A 103 -8.11 -0.03 8.75
CA ASN A 103 -6.98 -0.82 8.30
C ASN A 103 -7.44 -1.92 7.35
N GLY A 104 -6.59 -2.27 6.39
CA GLY A 104 -6.86 -3.32 5.41
C GLY A 104 -6.47 -4.71 5.93
N PRO A 105 -7.29 -5.75 5.69
CA PRO A 105 -6.86 -7.13 5.86
C PRO A 105 -5.62 -7.44 5.02
N ILE A 106 -4.70 -8.26 5.55
CA ILE A 106 -3.44 -8.58 4.85
C ILE A 106 -3.65 -9.32 3.53
N ASP A 107 -4.80 -9.96 3.34
CA ASP A 107 -5.19 -10.74 2.17
C ASP A 107 -6.12 -10.00 1.20
N HIS A 108 -6.44 -8.73 1.48
CA HIS A 108 -7.25 -7.88 0.61
C HIS A 108 -6.71 -7.85 -0.82
N ALA A 109 -7.47 -8.38 -1.78
CA ALA A 109 -6.99 -8.74 -3.11
C ALA A 109 -6.38 -7.56 -3.89
N ASP A 110 -7.10 -6.44 -3.97
CA ASP A 110 -6.62 -5.26 -4.69
C ASP A 110 -5.38 -4.64 -4.05
N SER A 111 -5.34 -4.62 -2.71
CA SER A 111 -4.18 -4.10 -1.96
C SER A 111 -2.94 -4.95 -2.24
N ARG A 112 -3.08 -6.28 -2.22
CA ARG A 112 -1.99 -7.22 -2.53
C ARG A 112 -1.47 -7.07 -3.95
N ARG A 113 -2.36 -6.86 -4.92
CA ARG A 113 -1.96 -6.64 -6.31
C ARG A 113 -1.03 -5.42 -6.41
N TRP A 114 -1.39 -4.30 -5.79
CA TRP A 114 -0.57 -3.09 -5.80
C TRP A 114 0.73 -3.25 -4.99
N LEU A 115 0.69 -3.94 -3.85
CA LEU A 115 1.90 -4.24 -3.07
C LEU A 115 2.97 -4.92 -3.91
N ARG A 116 2.58 -5.88 -4.77
CA ARG A 116 3.52 -6.56 -5.66
C ARG A 116 4.12 -5.61 -6.70
N VAL A 117 3.32 -4.71 -7.26
CA VAL A 117 3.80 -3.69 -8.21
C VAL A 117 4.83 -2.78 -7.52
N PHE A 118 4.49 -2.22 -6.37
CA PHE A 118 5.40 -1.34 -5.62
C PHE A 118 6.68 -2.06 -5.16
N ALA A 119 6.58 -3.29 -4.66
CA ALA A 119 7.78 -4.06 -4.32
C ALA A 119 8.65 -4.34 -5.55
N SER A 120 8.05 -4.61 -6.71
CA SER A 120 8.83 -4.80 -7.95
C SER A 120 9.47 -3.53 -8.48
N SER A 121 8.89 -2.35 -8.26
CA SER A 121 9.45 -1.07 -8.72
C SER A 121 10.39 -0.40 -7.72
N GLU A 122 10.15 -0.56 -6.43
CA GLU A 122 10.85 0.16 -5.36
C GLU A 122 11.85 -0.73 -4.64
N ALA A 123 11.39 -1.89 -4.14
CA ALA A 123 12.26 -2.77 -3.36
C ALA A 123 13.34 -3.41 -4.25
N SER A 124 13.00 -3.74 -5.50
CA SER A 124 13.95 -4.36 -6.44
C SER A 124 15.20 -3.54 -6.72
N ALA A 125 15.17 -2.21 -6.53
CA ALA A 125 16.35 -1.37 -6.63
C ALA A 125 17.47 -1.80 -5.67
N PHE A 126 17.12 -2.47 -4.56
CA PHE A 126 18.05 -2.95 -3.54
C PHE A 126 18.43 -4.42 -3.69
N ASN A 127 17.91 -5.14 -4.69
CA ASN A 127 18.06 -6.58 -4.76
C ASN A 127 19.52 -7.03 -4.94
N ARG A 128 20.39 -6.15 -5.49
CA ARG A 128 21.86 -6.33 -5.60
C ARG A 128 22.65 -5.98 -4.34
N VAL A 129 22.06 -5.21 -3.42
CA VAL A 129 22.71 -4.79 -2.19
C VAL A 129 22.49 -5.82 -1.09
N GLY A 130 21.25 -6.29 -0.95
CA GLY A 130 20.79 -6.92 0.27
C GLY A 130 19.71 -7.98 0.06
N ALA A 131 19.59 -8.86 1.06
CA ALA A 131 18.45 -9.74 1.24
C ALA A 131 17.26 -8.87 1.63
N ILE A 132 16.29 -8.75 0.74
CA ILE A 132 15.11 -7.91 0.96
C ILE A 132 14.11 -8.67 1.83
N TRP A 133 13.66 -8.00 2.88
CA TRP A 133 12.58 -8.43 3.75
C TRP A 133 11.48 -7.36 3.68
N ALA A 134 10.29 -7.76 3.26
CA ALA A 134 9.14 -6.87 3.20
C ALA A 134 7.93 -7.55 3.84
N PRO A 135 7.44 -7.07 5.00
CA PRO A 135 6.29 -7.68 5.66
C PRO A 135 4.98 -7.36 4.93
N ARG A 136 4.02 -8.27 5.03
CA ARG A 136 2.60 -7.94 4.88
C ARG A 136 2.08 -7.59 6.27
N TYR A 137 1.40 -6.47 6.38
CA TYR A 137 0.87 -5.96 7.63
C TYR A 137 -0.52 -5.37 7.42
N ARG A 138 -1.27 -5.17 8.50
CA ARG A 138 -2.59 -4.54 8.45
C ARG A 138 -2.43 -3.03 8.25
N SER A 139 -2.13 -2.64 7.02
CA SER A 139 -1.86 -1.24 6.65
C SER A 139 -3.03 -0.35 7.03
N ALA A 140 -2.72 0.82 7.59
CA ALA A 140 -3.67 1.91 7.69
C ALA A 140 -4.16 2.27 6.27
N GLY A 141 -5.45 2.52 6.12
CA GLY A 141 -6.05 2.91 4.85
C GLY A 141 -5.79 4.37 4.53
N LEU A 142 -5.97 4.75 3.25
CA LEU A 142 -5.78 6.13 2.80
C LEU A 142 -6.61 7.15 3.60
N GLY A 143 -7.81 6.78 4.05
CA GLY A 143 -8.65 7.63 4.89
C GLY A 143 -7.99 8.13 6.18
N THR A 144 -7.04 7.37 6.73
CA THR A 144 -6.22 7.75 7.90
C THR A 144 -5.50 9.08 7.68
N PHE A 145 -4.96 9.29 6.48
CA PHE A 145 -4.18 10.49 6.14
C PHE A 145 -5.08 11.66 5.73
N LEU A 146 -6.34 11.40 5.40
CA LEU A 146 -7.32 12.41 4.98
C LEU A 146 -8.17 12.94 6.14
N SER A 147 -8.22 12.22 7.26
CA SER A 147 -9.00 12.60 8.45
C SER A 147 -8.23 12.28 9.74
N PRO A 148 -7.25 13.13 10.12
CA PRO A 148 -6.51 12.98 11.36
C PRO A 148 -7.40 12.97 12.60
N GLY A 149 -6.97 12.26 13.65
CA GLY A 149 -7.70 12.14 14.92
C GLY A 149 -7.58 10.73 15.50
N ARG A 150 -8.30 10.48 16.60
CA ARG A 150 -8.16 9.24 17.39
C ARG A 150 -8.22 7.95 16.56
N ASN A 151 -9.18 7.83 15.63
CA ASN A 151 -9.29 6.62 14.80
C ASN A 151 -8.08 6.45 13.86
N ALA A 152 -7.58 7.55 13.30
CA ALA A 152 -6.40 7.53 12.44
C ALA A 152 -5.14 7.17 13.25
N ASP A 153 -4.98 7.72 14.46
CA ASP A 153 -3.87 7.39 15.36
C ASP A 153 -3.88 5.89 15.70
N GLN A 154 -5.04 5.35 16.11
CA GLN A 154 -5.19 3.92 16.40
C GLN A 154 -4.93 3.02 15.18
N ALA A 155 -5.28 3.48 13.98
CA ALA A 155 -5.01 2.77 12.73
C ALA A 155 -3.51 2.72 12.41
N LEU A 156 -2.80 3.83 12.62
CA LEU A 156 -1.35 3.92 12.49
C LEU A 156 -0.65 3.06 13.54
N ASP A 157 -1.10 3.10 14.80
CA ASP A 157 -0.55 2.28 15.89
C ASP A 157 -0.67 0.78 15.59
N LEU A 158 -1.81 0.34 15.05
CA LEU A 158 -2.01 -1.06 14.64
C LEU A 158 -1.04 -1.46 13.54
N ALA A 159 -0.89 -0.62 12.50
CA ALA A 159 0.00 -0.89 11.38
C ALA A 159 1.47 -0.89 11.83
N TYR A 160 1.85 0.07 12.67
CA TYR A 160 3.17 0.18 13.26
C TYR A 160 3.50 -1.04 14.13
N GLY A 161 2.57 -1.47 14.99
CA GLY A 161 2.76 -2.64 15.84
C GLY A 161 2.90 -3.95 15.05
N ASP A 162 2.33 -4.04 13.85
CA ASP A 162 2.60 -5.17 12.94
C ASP A 162 4.01 -5.08 12.36
N VAL A 163 4.42 -3.91 11.83
CA VAL A 163 5.77 -3.70 11.28
C VAL A 163 6.87 -3.93 12.32
N LEU A 164 6.65 -3.52 13.58
CA LEU A 164 7.62 -3.69 14.67
C LEU A 164 7.86 -5.16 15.05
N ARG A 165 6.89 -6.05 14.80
CA ARG A 165 6.99 -7.50 15.10
C ARG A 165 7.62 -8.31 13.97
N ALA A 166 7.79 -7.71 12.79
CA ALA A 166 8.35 -8.36 11.60
C ALA A 166 9.88 -8.32 11.64
#